data_AF-A0A0M1HLD2-F1
#
_entry.id   AF-A0A0M1HLD2-F1
#
_cell.length_a   1.000
_cell.length_b   1.000
_cell.length_c   1.000
_cell.angle_alpha   90.00
_cell.angle_beta   90.00
_cell.angle_gamma   90.00
#
_symmetry.space_group_name_H-M   'P 1'
#
loop_
_entity.id
_entity.type
_entity.pdbx_description
1 polymer ?
#
loop_
_entity_poly.entity_id
_entity_poly.type
_entity_poly.pdbx_seq_one_letter_code
_entity_poly.pdbx_strand_id
1 'polypeptide(L)'
;MDDAKEYIDELIGDVNADEPGIGGTVKAGDFEGAKDQTDDAHLYLDRLSAFMQMLYKLEEKYGIQYSLTSKILPTVQGFTKHLKSDNNPRCIAEVHFLHQGQHFILLEVDTSDNANRLSTQLLTIKDMNCWEKNYEKIRKYIVQNTLNWPISFIKEIASRQARFNHPRIDEGQQVAIDDLEGWAKRIYVGLNK
;
A
#
# COMPACT_ATOMS: atom_id res chain seq x y z
N MET A 1 0.09 -24.10 -5.12
CA MET A 1 1.15 -23.13 -5.46
C MET A 1 0.61 -22.04 -6.41
N ASP A 2 -0.71 -21.99 -6.65
CA ASP A 2 -1.36 -21.02 -7.53
C ASP A 2 -2.30 -20.06 -6.80
N ASP A 3 -2.84 -20.43 -5.64
CA ASP A 3 -3.93 -19.72 -4.98
C ASP A 3 -3.57 -18.27 -4.58
N ALA A 4 -2.33 -18.03 -4.15
CA ALA A 4 -1.86 -16.68 -3.82
C ALA A 4 -1.64 -15.82 -5.07
N LYS A 5 -1.28 -16.43 -6.19
CA LYS A 5 -1.09 -15.72 -7.46
C LYS A 5 -2.45 -15.39 -8.08
N GLU A 6 -3.36 -16.35 -8.10
CA GLU A 6 -4.75 -16.17 -8.54
C GLU A 6 -5.45 -15.09 -7.69
N TYR A 7 -5.27 -15.11 -6.37
CA TYR A 7 -5.79 -14.09 -5.48
C TYR A 7 -5.20 -12.69 -5.72
N ILE A 8 -3.88 -12.62 -5.97
CA ILE A 8 -3.23 -11.37 -6.37
C ILE A 8 -3.82 -10.90 -7.69
N ASP A 9 -3.97 -11.79 -8.68
CA ASP A 9 -4.57 -11.50 -9.98
C ASP A 9 -6.06 -11.11 -9.87
N GLU A 10 -6.82 -11.61 -8.88
CA GLU A 10 -8.22 -11.21 -8.60
C GLU A 10 -8.33 -9.84 -7.93
N LEU A 11 -7.50 -9.55 -6.92
CA LEU A 11 -7.38 -8.20 -6.33
C LEU A 11 -7.03 -7.14 -7.39
N ILE A 12 -6.33 -7.61 -8.41
CA ILE A 12 -5.83 -6.85 -9.54
C ILE A 12 -6.86 -6.81 -10.69
N GLY A 13 -7.66 -7.86 -10.87
CA GLY A 13 -8.34 -8.20 -12.11
C GLY A 13 -9.74 -7.60 -12.34
N ASP A 14 -10.23 -6.73 -11.46
CA ASP A 14 -11.56 -6.12 -11.60
C ASP A 14 -11.52 -4.72 -12.24
N VAL A 15 -10.68 -4.54 -13.28
CA VAL A 15 -10.67 -3.33 -14.11
C VAL A 15 -10.44 -3.65 -15.60
N ASN A 16 -11.46 -4.13 -16.30
CA ASN A 16 -11.64 -3.91 -17.74
C ASN A 16 -13.13 -3.88 -18.09
N ALA A 17 -13.50 -2.94 -18.96
CA ALA A 17 -14.82 -2.32 -19.09
C ALA A 17 -15.93 -3.12 -19.82
N ASP A 18 -17.15 -2.61 -19.60
CA ASP A 18 -18.37 -2.66 -20.42
C ASP A 18 -19.24 -3.94 -20.45
N GLU A 19 -20.28 -3.93 -19.61
CA GLU A 19 -21.65 -4.27 -20.03
C GLU A 19 -22.65 -3.19 -19.60
N PRO A 20 -23.49 -2.63 -20.51
CA PRO A 20 -24.49 -1.63 -20.15
C PRO A 20 -25.77 -2.30 -19.65
N GLY A 21 -25.90 -2.42 -18.32
CA GLY A 21 -27.09 -2.94 -17.64
C GLY A 21 -27.94 -1.85 -16.98
N ILE A 22 -28.64 -1.06 -17.80
CA ILE A 22 -29.88 -0.30 -17.57
C ILE A 22 -30.30 0.00 -16.09
N GLY A 23 -30.27 1.29 -15.72
CA GLY A 23 -31.36 1.90 -14.95
C GLY A 23 -30.97 2.80 -13.77
N GLY A 24 -30.94 4.13 -13.98
CA GLY A 24 -31.12 5.10 -12.88
C GLY A 24 -30.29 6.39 -12.96
N THR A 25 -30.90 7.41 -13.55
CA THR A 25 -30.45 8.81 -13.70
C THR A 25 -29.83 9.47 -12.45
N VAL A 26 -28.61 10.02 -12.55
CA VAL A 26 -28.24 11.31 -11.92
C VAL A 26 -27.24 12.06 -12.82
N LYS A 27 -27.49 13.37 -12.98
CA LYS A 27 -26.84 14.29 -13.92
C LYS A 27 -25.44 14.76 -13.49
N ALA A 28 -24.65 15.00 -14.52
CA ALA A 28 -23.38 15.71 -14.67
C ALA A 28 -22.98 16.75 -13.61
N GLY A 29 -21.72 16.65 -13.17
CA GLY A 29 -20.86 17.77 -12.85
C GLY A 29 -19.50 17.51 -13.51
N ASP A 30 -19.10 18.39 -14.42
CA ASP A 30 -17.81 18.34 -15.13
C ASP A 30 -16.65 18.28 -14.13
N PHE A 31 -15.86 17.20 -14.21
CA PHE A 31 -14.49 17.19 -13.72
C PHE A 31 -13.58 16.82 -14.90
N GLU A 32 -13.36 17.81 -15.75
CA GLU A 32 -12.38 17.76 -16.82
C GLU A 32 -10.97 17.79 -16.18
N GLY A 33 -10.23 16.68 -16.29
CA GLY A 33 -8.79 16.65 -15.99
C GLY A 33 -8.32 15.76 -14.84
N ALA A 34 -8.73 14.50 -14.79
CA ALA A 34 -7.93 13.46 -14.14
C ALA A 34 -7.56 12.43 -15.21
N LYS A 35 -6.37 12.59 -15.82
CA LYS A 35 -5.78 11.52 -16.63
C LYS A 35 -5.71 10.27 -15.75
N ASP A 36 -6.21 9.16 -16.29
CA ASP A 36 -6.10 7.80 -15.78
C ASP A 36 -4.90 7.60 -14.87
N GLN A 37 -5.16 7.34 -13.59
CA GLN A 37 -4.19 6.77 -12.66
C GLN A 37 -4.64 5.39 -12.16
N THR A 38 -5.72 4.85 -12.75
CA THR A 38 -6.32 3.56 -12.38
C THR A 38 -5.71 2.39 -13.16
N ASP A 39 -5.16 2.65 -14.35
CA ASP A 39 -4.72 1.63 -15.33
C ASP A 39 -3.35 1.00 -15.02
N ASP A 40 -2.65 1.54 -14.02
CA ASP A 40 -1.23 1.29 -13.80
C ASP A 40 -0.97 0.30 -12.64
N ALA A 41 -2.00 -0.07 -11.86
CA ALA A 41 -1.86 -0.88 -10.66
C ALA A 41 -1.14 -2.22 -10.92
N HIS A 42 -1.50 -2.91 -12.01
CA HIS A 42 -0.92 -4.20 -12.41
C HIS A 42 0.61 -4.14 -12.61
N LEU A 43 1.15 -3.03 -13.16
CA LEU A 43 2.56 -2.89 -13.52
C LEU A 43 3.50 -2.71 -12.32
N TYR A 44 2.97 -2.33 -11.16
CA TYR A 44 3.75 -2.08 -9.95
C TYR A 44 3.62 -3.17 -8.89
N LEU A 45 2.70 -4.13 -9.05
CA LEU A 45 2.38 -5.11 -8.02
C LEU A 45 3.36 -6.28 -7.93
N ASP A 46 4.02 -6.64 -9.03
CA ASP A 46 5.18 -7.56 -9.00
C ASP A 46 6.28 -7.06 -8.05
N ARG A 47 6.43 -5.73 -7.93
CA ARG A 47 7.47 -5.08 -7.10
C ARG A 47 7.13 -5.08 -5.61
N LEU A 48 5.85 -5.27 -5.28
CA LEU A 48 5.33 -5.42 -3.92
C LEU A 48 4.86 -6.86 -3.65
N SER A 49 5.28 -7.83 -4.47
CA SER A 49 4.81 -9.22 -4.41
C SER A 49 4.90 -9.85 -3.03
N ALA A 50 6.01 -9.67 -2.30
CA ALA A 50 6.14 -10.18 -0.93
C ALA A 50 5.15 -9.52 0.05
N PHE A 51 4.83 -8.24 -0.14
CA PHE A 51 3.83 -7.54 0.67
C PHE A 51 2.43 -8.07 0.35
N MET A 52 2.10 -8.29 -0.92
CA MET A 52 0.81 -8.87 -1.34
C MET A 52 0.61 -10.29 -0.82
N GLN A 53 1.65 -11.14 -0.90
CA GLN A 53 1.61 -12.47 -0.31
C GLN A 53 1.41 -12.42 1.22
N MET A 54 1.99 -11.42 1.89
CA MET A 54 1.75 -11.21 3.32
C MET A 54 0.30 -10.80 3.60
N LEU A 55 -0.30 -9.93 2.77
CA LEU A 55 -1.72 -9.56 2.89
C LEU A 55 -2.64 -10.77 2.68
N TYR A 56 -2.34 -11.62 1.69
CA TYR A 56 -3.04 -12.89 1.51
C TYR A 56 -2.97 -13.76 2.78
N LYS A 57 -1.80 -13.85 3.43
CA LYS A 57 -1.67 -14.56 4.72
C LYS A 57 -2.44 -13.88 5.86
N LEU A 58 -2.62 -12.56 5.83
CA LEU A 58 -3.48 -11.87 6.81
C LEU A 58 -4.95 -12.25 6.63
N GLU A 59 -5.42 -12.30 5.39
CA GLU A 59 -6.78 -12.74 5.09
C GLU A 59 -6.97 -14.22 5.42
N GLU A 60 -6.15 -15.10 4.83
CA GLU A 60 -6.27 -16.55 4.94
C GLU A 60 -6.23 -17.03 6.40
N LYS A 61 -5.29 -16.51 7.22
CA LYS A 61 -5.08 -17.00 8.59
C LYS A 61 -5.85 -16.27 9.66
N TYR A 62 -6.15 -14.99 9.46
CA TYR A 62 -6.73 -14.14 10.49
C TYR A 62 -8.07 -13.51 10.09
N GLY A 63 -8.56 -13.78 8.89
CA GLY A 63 -9.84 -13.27 8.39
C GLY A 63 -9.87 -11.76 8.18
N ILE A 64 -8.71 -11.13 8.00
CA ILE A 64 -8.62 -9.68 7.79
C ILE A 64 -9.05 -9.37 6.35
N GLN A 65 -10.23 -8.78 6.22
CA GLN A 65 -10.74 -8.22 4.97
C GLN A 65 -10.22 -6.80 4.79
N TYR A 66 -9.72 -6.47 3.59
CA TYR A 66 -9.09 -5.18 3.33
C TYR A 66 -9.40 -4.63 1.94
N SER A 67 -9.23 -3.32 1.78
CA SER A 67 -9.12 -2.67 0.47
C SER A 67 -7.69 -2.21 0.25
N LEU A 68 -7.19 -2.39 -0.96
CA LEU A 68 -5.84 -2.04 -1.39
C LEU A 68 -5.94 -0.97 -2.47
N THR A 69 -5.15 0.09 -2.35
CA THR A 69 -4.87 1.02 -3.45
C THR A 69 -3.37 1.26 -3.57
N SER A 70 -2.94 1.75 -4.72
CA SER A 70 -1.54 2.15 -4.96
C SER A 70 -1.52 3.52 -5.62
N LYS A 71 -0.57 4.37 -5.20
CA LYS A 71 -0.34 5.67 -5.84
C LYS A 71 1.14 5.88 -6.09
N ILE A 72 1.49 6.55 -7.19
CA ILE A 72 2.86 6.98 -7.43
C ILE A 72 3.30 8.04 -6.39
N LEU A 73 4.59 8.06 -6.07
CA LEU A 73 5.19 9.14 -5.30
C LEU A 73 5.27 10.41 -6.17
N PRO A 74 4.89 11.57 -5.63
CA PRO A 74 4.83 12.80 -6.40
C PRO A 74 6.23 13.35 -6.69
N THR A 75 6.39 14.05 -7.80
CA THR A 75 7.55 14.91 -8.04
C THR A 75 7.60 16.02 -6.99
N VAL A 76 8.77 16.21 -6.40
CA VAL A 76 9.04 17.31 -5.46
C VAL A 76 10.28 18.05 -5.93
N GLN A 77 10.19 19.37 -6.09
CA GLN A 77 11.30 20.20 -6.56
C GLN A 77 12.55 19.98 -5.68
N GLY A 78 13.68 19.68 -6.32
CA GLY A 78 14.95 19.40 -5.64
C GLY A 78 15.13 17.96 -5.16
N PHE A 79 14.16 17.05 -5.40
CA PHE A 79 14.22 15.66 -4.95
C PHE A 79 13.89 14.66 -6.07
N THR A 80 14.68 13.60 -6.18
CA THR A 80 14.57 12.60 -7.25
C THR A 80 14.04 11.25 -6.79
N LYS A 81 13.87 11.02 -5.48
CA LYS A 81 13.49 9.72 -4.92
C LYS A 81 12.05 9.26 -5.22
N HIS A 82 11.28 10.08 -5.92
CA HIS A 82 10.03 9.66 -6.54
C HIS A 82 10.24 8.71 -7.74
N LEU A 83 11.47 8.63 -8.25
CA LEU A 83 11.90 7.67 -9.26
C LEU A 83 12.76 6.56 -8.64
N LYS A 84 12.80 5.44 -9.33
CA LYS A 84 13.75 4.35 -9.11
C LYS A 84 15.04 4.54 -9.90
N SER A 85 16.02 3.66 -9.69
CA SER A 85 17.30 3.64 -10.42
C SER A 85 17.16 3.43 -11.93
N ASP A 86 16.08 2.75 -12.37
CA ASP A 86 15.71 2.53 -13.77
C ASP A 86 14.85 3.68 -14.36
N ASN A 87 14.68 4.78 -13.62
CA ASN A 87 13.80 5.91 -13.92
C ASN A 87 12.29 5.61 -13.95
N ASN A 88 11.86 4.40 -13.58
CA ASN A 88 10.44 4.14 -13.41
C ASN A 88 9.90 4.85 -12.15
N PRO A 89 8.63 5.29 -12.14
CA PRO A 89 8.00 5.84 -10.96
C PRO A 89 8.03 4.86 -9.78
N ARG A 90 8.28 5.39 -8.59
CA ARG A 90 8.15 4.67 -7.33
C ARG A 90 6.72 4.83 -6.82
N CYS A 91 6.12 3.76 -6.32
CA CYS A 91 4.78 3.78 -5.75
C CYS A 91 4.75 3.54 -4.24
N ILE A 92 3.60 3.80 -3.64
CA ILE A 92 3.25 3.44 -2.27
C ILE A 92 1.88 2.74 -2.31
N ALA A 93 1.81 1.56 -1.69
CA ALA A 93 0.57 0.86 -1.44
C ALA A 93 -0.05 1.32 -0.13
N GLU A 94 -1.37 1.43 -0.13
CA GLU A 94 -2.22 1.84 0.97
C GLU A 94 -3.31 0.79 1.16
N VAL A 95 -3.33 0.16 2.34
CA VAL A 95 -4.28 -0.90 2.67
C VAL A 95 -5.14 -0.45 3.84
N HIS A 96 -6.45 -0.47 3.67
CA HIS A 96 -7.43 -0.14 4.69
C HIS A 96 -8.16 -1.39 5.16
N PHE A 97 -8.32 -1.56 6.47
CA PHE A 97 -9.13 -2.65 7.03
C PHE A 97 -9.69 -2.31 8.40
N LEU A 98 -10.79 -2.99 8.75
CA LEU A 98 -11.41 -2.93 10.06
C LEU A 98 -11.02 -4.17 10.86
N HIS A 99 -10.62 -3.97 12.11
CA HIS A 99 -10.40 -5.05 13.07
C HIS A 99 -10.91 -4.62 14.44
N GLN A 100 -11.80 -5.42 15.03
CA GLN A 100 -12.42 -5.13 16.34
C GLN A 100 -13.03 -3.72 16.45
N GLY A 101 -13.66 -3.24 15.36
CA GLY A 101 -14.29 -1.92 15.31
C GLY A 101 -13.32 -0.74 15.14
N GLN A 102 -12.01 -1.00 15.01
CA GLN A 102 -11.00 0.02 14.75
C GLN A 102 -10.52 -0.02 13.29
N HIS A 103 -10.39 1.15 12.68
CA HIS A 103 -9.86 1.32 11.33
C HIS A 103 -8.33 1.43 11.36
N PHE A 104 -7.67 0.55 10.61
CA PHE A 104 -6.24 0.51 10.44
C PHE A 104 -5.86 0.83 8.99
N ILE A 105 -4.70 1.46 8.84
CA ILE A 105 -4.06 1.72 7.56
C ILE A 105 -2.66 1.11 7.57
N LEU A 106 -2.33 0.31 6.56
CA LEU A 106 -1.00 -0.23 6.34
C LEU A 106 -0.40 0.41 5.09
N LEU A 107 0.82 0.92 5.20
CA LEU A 107 1.54 1.58 4.12
C LEU A 107 2.84 0.84 3.79
N GLU A 108 3.10 0.66 2.50
CA GLU A 108 4.29 0.01 1.97
C GLU A 108 4.84 0.81 0.78
N VAL A 109 6.11 1.19 0.81
CA VAL A 109 6.77 1.92 -0.28
C VAL A 109 7.57 0.94 -1.14
N ASP A 110 7.40 1.00 -2.47
CA ASP A 110 8.25 0.27 -3.39
C ASP A 110 9.70 0.73 -3.18
N THR A 111 10.53 -0.18 -2.67
CA THR A 111 11.97 0.03 -2.46
C THR A 111 12.77 -1.09 -3.12
N SER A 112 12.21 -1.70 -4.17
CA SER A 112 12.80 -2.84 -4.90
C SER A 112 14.19 -2.55 -5.49
N ASP A 113 14.49 -1.29 -5.81
CA ASP A 113 15.78 -0.83 -6.33
C ASP A 113 16.76 -0.32 -5.25
N ASN A 114 16.39 -0.41 -3.98
CA ASN A 114 17.17 0.10 -2.85
C ASN A 114 17.73 -1.03 -1.99
N ALA A 115 18.99 -0.89 -1.54
CA ALA A 115 19.60 -1.82 -0.60
C ALA A 115 18.90 -1.84 0.78
N ASN A 116 18.39 -0.68 1.21
CA ASN A 116 17.64 -0.54 2.46
C ASN A 116 16.16 -0.41 2.15
N ARG A 117 15.38 -1.36 2.66
CA ARG A 117 13.91 -1.37 2.55
C ARG A 117 13.30 -0.54 3.67
N LEU A 118 12.27 0.24 3.34
CA LEU A 118 11.47 0.93 4.33
C LEU A 118 10.55 -0.07 5.00
N SER A 119 10.59 -0.17 6.34
CA SER A 119 9.66 -1.02 7.10
C SER A 119 8.20 -0.73 6.73
N THR A 120 7.33 -1.72 6.77
CA THR A 120 5.89 -1.50 6.60
C THR A 120 5.31 -0.74 7.79
N GLN A 121 4.48 0.25 7.51
CA GLN A 121 3.97 1.20 8.49
C GLN A 121 2.48 0.96 8.76
N LEU A 122 2.12 0.58 9.98
CA LEU A 122 0.73 0.46 10.44
C LEU A 122 0.34 1.73 11.20
N LEU A 123 -0.87 2.23 10.93
CA LEU A 123 -1.41 3.47 11.49
C LEU A 123 -2.86 3.29 11.94
N THR A 124 -3.22 4.01 13.00
CA THR A 124 -4.60 4.39 13.31
C THR A 124 -4.67 5.90 13.27
N ILE A 125 -5.55 6.47 12.44
CA ILE A 125 -5.61 7.92 12.20
C ILE A 125 -6.57 8.59 13.18
N LYS A 126 -6.19 9.76 13.71
CA LYS A 126 -7.03 10.53 14.66
C LYS A 126 -8.29 11.08 14.01
N ASP A 127 -8.15 11.58 12.78
CA ASP A 127 -9.25 12.16 11.99
C ASP A 127 -9.17 11.66 10.54
N MET A 128 -10.05 10.72 10.21
CA MET A 128 -10.14 10.15 8.86
C MET A 128 -10.60 11.17 7.81
N ASN A 129 -11.29 12.25 8.19
CA ASN A 129 -11.73 13.28 7.23
C ASN A 129 -10.53 14.04 6.64
N CYS A 130 -9.44 14.14 7.40
CA CYS A 130 -8.19 14.74 6.94
C CYS A 130 -7.25 13.74 6.26
N TRP A 131 -7.63 12.47 6.12
CA TRP A 131 -6.70 11.41 5.71
C TRP A 131 -6.08 11.66 4.34
N GLU A 132 -6.87 11.93 3.30
CA GLU A 132 -6.32 12.11 1.94
C GLU A 132 -5.29 13.26 1.89
N LYS A 133 -5.59 14.40 2.52
CA LYS A 133 -4.66 15.53 2.64
C LYS A 133 -3.38 15.16 3.41
N ASN A 134 -3.51 14.37 4.47
CA ASN A 134 -2.38 13.90 5.25
C ASN A 134 -1.56 12.86 4.48
N TYR A 135 -2.21 11.99 3.72
CA TYR A 135 -1.58 10.99 2.87
C TYR A 135 -0.75 11.64 1.75
N GLU A 136 -1.27 12.68 1.09
CA GLU A 136 -0.48 13.49 0.16
C GLU A 136 0.80 14.06 0.79
N LYS A 137 0.70 14.56 2.03
CA LYS A 137 1.87 15.06 2.76
C LYS A 137 2.84 13.95 3.10
N ILE A 138 2.36 12.78 3.54
CA ILE A 138 3.21 11.60 3.77
C ILE A 138 4.01 11.28 2.51
N ARG A 139 3.35 11.16 1.35
CA ARG A 139 4.00 10.86 0.07
C ARG A 139 5.08 11.88 -0.29
N LYS A 140 4.80 13.18 -0.14
CA LYS A 140 5.79 14.25 -0.36
C LYS A 140 6.97 14.15 0.61
N TYR A 141 6.70 13.94 1.90
CA TYR A 141 7.76 13.84 2.90
C TYR A 141 8.62 12.59 2.75
N ILE A 142 8.08 11.46 2.28
CA ILE A 142 8.88 10.27 1.96
C ILE A 142 9.93 10.61 0.91
N VAL A 143 9.55 11.34 -0.15
CA VAL A 143 10.47 11.80 -1.20
C VAL A 143 11.51 12.78 -0.63
N GLN A 144 11.06 13.77 0.15
CA GLN A 144 11.94 14.79 0.75
C GLN A 144 12.92 14.22 1.78
N ASN A 145 12.49 13.21 2.54
CA ASN A 145 13.32 12.52 3.54
C ASN A 145 14.16 11.40 2.93
N THR A 146 14.31 11.39 1.60
CA THR A 146 15.15 10.44 0.87
C THR A 146 14.76 8.98 1.15
N LEU A 147 13.46 8.68 1.05
CA LEU A 147 12.86 7.40 1.39
C LEU A 147 13.03 7.09 2.88
N ASN A 148 12.40 7.90 3.73
CA ASN A 148 12.24 7.63 5.15
C ASN A 148 10.83 8.02 5.60
N TRP A 149 10.24 7.26 6.52
CA TRP A 149 8.95 7.60 7.09
C TRP A 149 9.02 8.96 7.81
N PRO A 150 8.07 9.88 7.56
CA PRO A 150 8.03 11.17 8.25
C PRO A 150 7.46 11.03 9.66
N ILE A 151 8.24 10.41 10.55
CA ILE A 151 7.80 9.99 11.90
C ILE A 151 7.22 11.15 12.71
N SER A 152 7.82 12.35 12.66
CA SER A 152 7.31 13.52 13.38
C SER A 152 5.88 13.87 12.92
N PHE A 153 5.66 13.93 11.60
CA PHE A 153 4.35 14.20 11.03
C PHE A 153 3.35 13.06 11.31
N ILE A 154 3.79 11.80 11.22
CA ILE A 154 2.94 10.64 11.55
C ILE A 154 2.45 10.70 13.02
N LYS A 155 3.31 11.10 13.97
CA LYS A 155 2.90 11.27 15.38
C LYS A 155 1.83 12.34 15.58
N GLU A 156 1.82 13.37 14.73
CA GLU A 156 0.80 14.42 14.78
C GLU A 156 -0.57 13.90 14.35
N ILE A 157 -0.63 13.10 13.28
CA ILE A 157 -1.89 12.67 12.65
C ILE A 157 -2.43 11.31 13.15
N ALA A 158 -1.56 10.42 13.63
CA ALA A 158 -1.92 9.07 14.03
C ALA A 158 -2.09 8.96 15.55
N SER A 159 -3.18 8.35 16.00
CA SER A 159 -3.38 8.00 17.42
C SER A 159 -2.49 6.83 17.82
N ARG A 160 -2.15 5.97 16.86
CA ARG A 160 -1.28 4.82 17.03
C ARG A 160 -0.45 4.58 15.78
N GLN A 161 0.78 4.11 15.98
CA GLN A 161 1.65 3.66 14.90
C GLN A 161 2.48 2.45 15.31
N ALA A 162 2.77 1.56 14.36
CA ALA A 162 3.74 0.49 14.50
C ALA A 162 4.51 0.29 13.19
N ARG A 163 5.75 -0.20 13.28
CA ARG A 163 6.58 -0.50 12.12
C ARG A 163 7.02 -1.95 12.15
N PHE A 164 6.97 -2.59 10.99
CA PHE A 164 7.32 -4.00 10.84
C PHE A 164 8.44 -4.13 9.84
N ASN A 165 9.58 -4.64 10.29
CA ASN A 165 10.68 -4.96 9.38
C ASN A 165 10.27 -6.11 8.47
N HIS A 166 10.72 -6.01 7.23
CA HIS A 166 10.59 -7.07 6.24
C HIS A 166 11.26 -8.36 6.72
N PRO A 167 10.73 -9.51 6.29
CA PRO A 167 11.48 -10.75 6.39
C PRO A 167 12.81 -10.65 5.67
N ARG A 168 13.75 -11.51 6.05
CA ARG A 168 14.97 -11.68 5.27
C ARG A 168 14.58 -12.30 3.94
N ILE A 169 15.09 -11.73 2.86
CA ILE A 169 14.97 -12.31 1.54
C ILE A 169 16.18 -13.22 1.37
N ASP A 170 15.96 -14.45 0.88
CA ASP A 170 17.05 -15.35 0.55
C ASP A 170 17.82 -14.89 -0.72
N GLU A 171 18.91 -15.57 -1.03
CA GLU A 171 19.74 -15.28 -2.21
C GLU A 171 18.97 -15.45 -3.54
N GLY A 172 17.82 -16.13 -3.53
CA GLY A 172 16.94 -16.34 -4.68
C GLY A 172 15.88 -15.25 -4.86
N GLN A 173 15.93 -14.17 -4.07
CA GLN A 173 14.93 -13.10 -4.04
C GLN A 173 13.51 -13.55 -3.65
N GLN A 174 13.37 -14.76 -3.10
CA GLN A 174 12.10 -15.27 -2.61
C GLN A 174 12.04 -15.15 -1.09
N VAL A 175 10.84 -14.92 -0.57
CA VAL A 175 10.60 -14.94 0.86
C VAL A 175 10.06 -16.32 1.20
N ALA A 176 10.70 -17.01 2.15
CA ALA A 176 10.21 -18.29 2.62
C ALA A 176 8.77 -18.14 3.17
N ILE A 177 7.94 -19.17 2.98
CA ILE A 177 6.54 -19.14 3.42
C ILE A 177 6.45 -18.85 4.93
N ASP A 178 7.28 -19.51 5.74
CA ASP A 178 7.34 -19.30 7.20
C ASP A 178 7.67 -17.85 7.57
N ASP A 179 8.49 -17.18 6.76
CA ASP A 179 8.90 -15.80 6.95
C ASP A 179 7.77 -14.81 6.60
N LEU A 180 6.98 -15.09 5.55
CA LEU A 180 5.76 -14.36 5.22
C LEU A 180 4.70 -14.52 6.31
N GLU A 181 4.50 -15.74 6.79
CA GLU A 181 3.57 -16.02 7.88
C GLU A 181 3.99 -15.33 9.18
N GLY A 182 5.29 -15.36 9.48
CA GLY A 182 5.87 -14.64 10.61
C GLY A 182 5.62 -13.13 10.51
N TRP A 183 5.68 -12.56 9.31
CA TRP A 183 5.40 -11.15 9.07
C TRP A 183 3.91 -10.81 9.25
N ALA A 184 3.01 -11.58 8.64
CA ALA A 184 1.57 -11.46 8.84
C ALA A 184 1.21 -11.55 10.33
N LYS A 185 1.78 -12.54 11.05
CA LYS A 185 1.60 -12.70 12.49
C LYS A 185 2.05 -11.47 13.29
N ARG A 186 3.20 -10.88 12.96
CA ARG A 186 3.68 -9.65 13.63
C ARG A 186 2.71 -8.49 13.44
N ILE A 187 2.17 -8.33 12.23
CA ILE A 187 1.16 -7.30 11.93
C ILE A 187 -0.11 -7.57 12.73
N TYR A 188 -0.65 -8.79 12.68
CA TYR A 188 -1.86 -9.18 13.40
C TYR A 188 -1.75 -8.95 14.91
N VAL A 189 -0.66 -9.42 15.55
CA VAL A 189 -0.39 -9.15 16.97
C VAL A 189 -0.28 -7.65 17.21
N GLY A 190 0.31 -6.93 16.26
CA GLY A 190 0.42 -5.49 16.26
C GLY A 190 -0.89 -4.73 16.09
N LEU A 191 -2.01 -5.37 15.78
CA LEU A 191 -3.36 -4.77 15.79
C LEU A 191 -3.95 -4.71 17.20
N ASN A 192 -3.64 -5.71 18.04
CA ASN A 192 -4.23 -5.91 19.37
C ASN A 192 -3.51 -5.20 20.52
N LYS A 193 -2.34 -4.60 20.26
CA LYS A 193 -1.61 -3.77 21.25
C LYS A 193 -2.28 -2.43 21.55
#